data_AF-A0A2J6RML1-F1
#
_entry.id   AF-A0A2J6RML1-F1
#
_cell.length_a   1.000
_cell.length_b   1.000
_cell.length_c   1.000
_cell.angle_alpha   90.00
_cell.angle_beta   90.00
_cell.angle_gamma   90.00
#
_symmetry.space_group_name_H-M   'P 1'
#
loop_
_entity.id
_entity.type
_entity.pdbx_description
1 polymer ?
#
loop_
_entity_poly.entity_id
_entity_poly.type
_entity_poly.pdbx_seq_one_letter_code
_entity_poly.pdbx_strand_id
1 'polypeptide(L)'
;MPPLLTPHELLLKTREPHSQISVHHLQTTLPLARDAWGRPSKPQPLLISCTLSLRHPFTSSSSSDTVSSSTVHYGTLSKAILEACQEFRELCEDEVMPVPMHIRALVCYLQFYLTGCDTLPRIPSHLSLPGNQNSTFTPPSTSPSRIGRDGKTKEREREREPLIPCSMLNALSLEILLPKASLLGEGISLKGDFVYEEGHPGPSAYSMLLKLRDLRVPAVIGVNGNERRAKQIVICSVEMERWDRMVDAYNELEEIVVKSIEESSFQTLEALCTHLAHRILVYFLLPHYPLPSSPPLPHSTLPHSHLDTSHHQRSSTTWNYQRIRITLQKPTAVTFAAAPSVSLLLDSDPSKSQEVSELWERRRGGEGKLVVPFPLEGRLDEWIGRNGVKWTGE
;
A
#
# COMPACT_ATOMS: atom_id res chain seq x y z
N MET A 1 3.86 13.09 -10.12
CA MET A 1 3.25 11.83 -9.64
C MET A 1 1.79 12.09 -9.36
N PRO A 2 0.89 11.13 -9.67
CA PRO A 2 -0.51 11.25 -9.28
C PRO A 2 -0.65 11.34 -7.75
N PRO A 3 -1.68 12.03 -7.22
CA PRO A 3 -1.96 12.07 -5.80
C PRO A 3 -2.41 10.70 -5.28
N LEU A 4 -1.91 10.35 -4.09
CA LEU A 4 -2.34 9.19 -3.31
C LEU A 4 -3.55 9.59 -2.45
N LEU A 5 -4.69 8.98 -2.72
CA LEU A 5 -5.96 9.26 -2.07
C LEU A 5 -6.42 8.07 -1.22
N THR A 6 -7.39 8.30 -0.34
CA THR A 6 -8.15 7.20 0.27
C THR A 6 -9.07 6.54 -0.76
N PRO A 7 -9.48 5.27 -0.56
CA PRO A 7 -10.46 4.61 -1.43
C PRO A 7 -11.76 5.42 -1.60
N HIS A 8 -12.24 6.06 -0.52
CA HIS A 8 -13.44 6.90 -0.57
C HIS A 8 -13.24 8.19 -1.39
N GLU A 9 -12.12 8.90 -1.21
CA GLU A 9 -11.80 10.09 -2.02
C GLU A 9 -11.63 9.73 -3.50
N LEU A 10 -11.06 8.55 -3.79
CA LEU A 10 -10.94 8.05 -5.15
C LEU A 10 -12.30 7.72 -5.75
N LEU A 11 -13.19 7.08 -4.98
CA LEU A 11 -14.56 6.77 -5.40
C LEU A 11 -15.33 8.04 -5.79
N LEU A 12 -15.19 9.12 -5.02
CA LEU A 12 -15.83 10.42 -5.34
C LEU A 12 -15.30 11.07 -6.62
N LYS A 13 -14.09 10.70 -7.07
CA LYS A 13 -13.51 11.16 -8.35
C LYS A 13 -13.91 10.27 -9.52
N THR A 14 -14.26 9.00 -9.27
CA THR A 14 -14.68 8.07 -10.30
C THR A 14 -16.18 8.16 -10.57
N ARG A 15 -16.56 8.01 -11.84
CA ARG A 15 -17.96 7.76 -12.21
C ARG A 15 -18.25 6.26 -12.16
N GLU A 16 -19.53 5.92 -12.01
CA GLU A 16 -19.95 4.53 -12.14
C GLU A 16 -19.56 3.97 -13.52
N PRO A 17 -18.88 2.82 -13.58
CA PRO A 17 -18.36 2.29 -14.83
C PRO A 17 -19.48 1.65 -15.66
N HIS A 18 -19.57 2.02 -16.94
CA HIS A 18 -20.52 1.40 -17.86
C HIS A 18 -20.22 -0.06 -18.18
N SER A 19 -18.93 -0.43 -18.16
CA SER A 19 -18.47 -1.76 -18.58
C SER A 19 -17.23 -2.14 -17.79
N GLN A 20 -17.22 -3.37 -17.28
CA GLN A 20 -16.13 -3.90 -16.48
C GLN A 20 -15.71 -5.27 -16.95
N ILE A 21 -14.40 -5.53 -16.89
CA ILE A 21 -13.80 -6.84 -17.15
C ILE A 21 -12.94 -7.19 -15.94
N SER A 22 -13.20 -8.34 -15.33
CA SER A 22 -12.49 -8.76 -14.13
C SER A 22 -11.93 -10.17 -14.27
N VAL A 23 -10.73 -10.37 -13.74
CA VAL A 23 -10.11 -11.67 -13.49
C VAL A 23 -9.89 -11.76 -11.99
N HIS A 24 -10.36 -12.84 -11.37
CA HIS A 24 -10.29 -13.01 -9.92
C HIS A 24 -9.35 -14.15 -9.55
N HIS A 25 -8.52 -13.91 -8.54
CA HIS A 25 -7.68 -14.92 -7.90
C HIS A 25 -6.81 -15.73 -8.87
N LEU A 26 -6.22 -15.06 -9.86
CA LEU A 26 -5.22 -15.66 -10.73
C LEU A 26 -4.01 -16.06 -9.89
N GLN A 27 -3.73 -17.36 -9.85
CA GLN A 27 -2.74 -17.93 -8.94
C GLN A 27 -1.36 -18.00 -9.58
N THR A 28 -0.34 -17.61 -8.82
CA THR A 28 1.08 -17.85 -9.15
C THR A 28 1.89 -18.07 -7.87
N THR A 29 3.21 -18.26 -7.99
CA THR A 29 4.13 -18.42 -6.86
C THR A 29 5.36 -17.56 -7.10
N LEU A 30 5.66 -16.67 -6.16
CA LEU A 30 6.82 -15.79 -6.19
C LEU A 30 7.46 -15.73 -4.79
N PRO A 31 8.77 -15.47 -4.68
CA PRO A 31 9.40 -15.11 -3.42
C PRO A 31 9.08 -13.65 -3.01
N LEU A 32 7.79 -13.29 -3.10
CA LEU A 32 7.27 -11.95 -2.84
C LEU A 32 7.15 -11.70 -1.35
N ALA A 33 7.62 -10.54 -0.90
CA ALA A 33 7.56 -10.06 0.47
C ALA A 33 8.15 -11.06 1.48
N ARG A 34 7.72 -10.97 2.75
CA ARG A 34 8.09 -11.91 3.81
C ARG A 34 7.01 -12.99 3.95
N ASP A 35 7.38 -14.21 4.34
CA ASP A 35 6.37 -15.18 4.74
C ASP A 35 5.76 -14.84 6.12
N ALA A 36 4.80 -15.63 6.59
CA ALA A 36 4.17 -15.43 7.90
C ALA A 36 5.16 -15.45 9.10
N TRP A 37 6.37 -16.00 8.91
CA TRP A 37 7.42 -16.05 9.93
C TRP A 37 8.43 -14.91 9.79
N GLY A 38 8.18 -13.94 8.90
CA GLY A 38 9.07 -12.82 8.65
C GLY A 38 10.30 -13.15 7.80
N ARG A 39 10.38 -14.36 7.21
CA ARG A 39 11.54 -14.77 6.41
C ARG A 39 11.44 -14.15 5.00
N PRO A 40 12.46 -13.43 4.53
CA PRO A 40 12.46 -12.84 3.19
C PRO A 40 12.67 -13.90 2.11
N SER A 41 12.26 -13.57 0.89
CA SER A 41 12.60 -14.30 -0.34
C SER A 41 12.20 -15.79 -0.32
N LYS A 42 11.14 -16.15 0.42
CA LYS A 42 10.58 -17.50 0.42
C LYS A 42 9.47 -17.58 -0.63
N PRO A 43 9.57 -18.49 -1.63
CA PRO A 43 8.48 -18.71 -2.57
C PRO A 43 7.19 -19.05 -1.85
N GLN A 44 6.13 -18.29 -2.13
CA GLN A 44 4.81 -18.49 -1.54
C GLN A 44 3.71 -18.31 -2.60
N PRO A 45 2.56 -19.01 -2.46
CA PRO A 45 1.44 -18.81 -3.36
C PRO A 45 0.87 -17.41 -3.16
N LEU A 46 0.48 -16.78 -4.26
CA LEU A 46 -0.23 -15.51 -4.24
C LEU A 46 -1.35 -15.52 -5.28
N LEU A 47 -2.39 -14.74 -5.00
CA LEU A 47 -3.58 -14.60 -5.82
C LEU A 47 -3.67 -13.15 -6.31
N ILE A 48 -3.84 -12.97 -7.62
CA ILE A 48 -3.93 -11.66 -8.25
C ILE A 48 -5.35 -11.49 -8.80
N SER A 49 -6.03 -10.43 -8.37
CA SER A 49 -7.30 -10.00 -8.96
C SER A 49 -7.07 -8.70 -9.72
N CYS A 50 -7.63 -8.60 -10.92
CA CYS A 50 -7.54 -7.43 -11.78
C CYS A 50 -8.94 -7.05 -12.24
N THR A 51 -9.32 -5.77 -12.15
CA THR A 51 -10.57 -5.24 -12.70
C THR A 51 -10.29 -4.03 -13.56
N LEU A 52 -10.75 -4.07 -14.80
CA LEU A 52 -10.70 -2.99 -15.76
C LEU A 52 -12.08 -2.34 -15.83
N SER A 53 -12.17 -1.05 -15.50
CA SER A 53 -13.36 -0.25 -15.74
C SER A 53 -13.16 0.53 -17.03
N LEU A 54 -13.88 0.16 -18.08
CA LEU A 54 -13.74 0.76 -19.41
C LEU A 54 -14.46 2.11 -19.50
N ARG A 55 -13.92 3.00 -20.32
CA ARG A 55 -14.50 4.33 -20.61
C ARG A 55 -15.79 4.24 -21.42
N HIS A 56 -15.83 3.31 -22.36
CA HIS A 56 -16.95 3.13 -23.27
C HIS A 56 -17.55 1.72 -23.13
N PRO A 57 -18.85 1.54 -23.46
CA PRO A 57 -19.47 0.22 -23.46
C PRO A 57 -18.87 -0.71 -24.54
N PHE A 58 -19.15 -2.01 -24.43
CA PHE A 58 -18.68 -3.06 -25.35
C PHE A 58 -19.26 -3.01 -26.78
N THR A 59 -19.79 -1.86 -27.25
CA THR A 59 -20.73 -1.74 -28.37
C THR A 59 -20.31 -2.48 -29.65
N SER A 60 -19.07 -2.31 -30.12
CA SER A 60 -18.60 -2.97 -31.34
C SER A 60 -18.39 -4.47 -31.13
N SER A 61 -17.96 -4.89 -29.93
CA SER A 61 -17.75 -6.30 -29.61
C SER A 61 -19.08 -7.04 -29.43
N SER A 62 -20.06 -6.41 -28.78
CA SER A 62 -21.38 -6.99 -28.56
C SER A 62 -22.21 -7.08 -29.85
N SER A 63 -22.08 -6.11 -30.76
CA SER A 63 -22.85 -6.10 -32.01
C SER A 63 -22.32 -7.09 -33.05
N SER A 64 -21.02 -7.35 -33.05
CA SER A 64 -20.38 -8.29 -33.98
C SER A 64 -20.18 -9.69 -33.41
N ASP A 65 -20.43 -9.90 -32.12
CA ASP A 65 -20.08 -11.12 -31.37
C ASP A 65 -18.61 -11.53 -31.56
N THR A 66 -17.71 -10.53 -31.61
CA THR A 66 -16.27 -10.73 -31.74
C THR A 66 -15.49 -9.86 -30.78
N VAL A 67 -14.29 -10.30 -30.40
CA VAL A 67 -13.37 -9.50 -29.59
C VAL A 67 -12.78 -8.41 -30.48
N SER A 68 -13.27 -7.18 -30.32
CA SER A 68 -12.84 -6.00 -31.07
C SER A 68 -12.13 -4.99 -30.17
N SER A 69 -11.76 -3.83 -30.72
CA SER A 69 -11.04 -2.77 -30.00
C SER A 69 -11.82 -2.14 -28.82
N SER A 70 -13.12 -2.41 -28.68
CA SER A 70 -13.94 -1.93 -27.55
C SER A 70 -13.92 -2.84 -26.32
N THR A 71 -13.20 -3.97 -26.36
CA THR A 71 -13.11 -4.91 -25.24
C THR A 71 -11.69 -5.42 -25.03
N VAL A 72 -11.44 -6.03 -23.87
CA VAL A 72 -10.16 -6.67 -23.54
C VAL A 72 -10.43 -8.15 -23.30
N HIS A 73 -9.71 -9.02 -23.99
CA HIS A 73 -9.84 -10.46 -23.80
C HIS A 73 -9.26 -10.87 -22.44
N TYR A 74 -10.10 -11.38 -21.51
CA TYR A 74 -9.67 -11.79 -20.17
C TYR A 74 -8.57 -12.86 -20.16
N GLY A 75 -8.57 -13.77 -21.16
CA GLY A 75 -7.48 -14.72 -21.37
C GLY A 75 -6.13 -14.07 -21.75
N THR A 76 -6.13 -13.00 -22.55
CA THR A 76 -4.92 -12.23 -22.87
C THR A 76 -4.46 -11.45 -21.65
N LEU A 77 -5.40 -10.82 -20.92
CA LEU A 77 -5.12 -10.14 -19.65
C LEU A 77 -4.48 -11.08 -18.62
N SER A 78 -5.03 -12.28 -18.45
CA SER A 78 -4.51 -13.27 -17.50
C SER A 78 -3.09 -13.72 -17.88
N LYS A 79 -2.83 -13.99 -19.17
CA LYS A 79 -1.50 -14.35 -19.65
C LYS A 79 -0.50 -13.22 -19.43
N ALA A 80 -0.88 -11.98 -19.72
CA ALA A 80 -0.02 -10.82 -19.54
C ALA A 80 0.32 -10.57 -18.06
N ILE A 81 -0.64 -10.75 -17.14
CA ILE A 81 -0.36 -10.64 -15.69
C ILE A 81 0.66 -11.70 -15.24
N LEU A 82 0.52 -12.95 -15.70
CA LEU A 82 1.46 -14.02 -15.35
C LEU A 82 2.85 -13.79 -15.97
N GLU A 83 2.90 -13.32 -17.21
CA GLU A 83 4.13 -12.95 -17.90
C GLU A 83 4.85 -11.81 -17.16
N ALA A 84 4.12 -10.77 -16.76
CA ALA A 84 4.63 -9.68 -15.94
C ALA A 84 5.19 -10.17 -14.60
N CYS A 85 4.53 -11.12 -13.95
CA CYS A 85 5.06 -11.71 -12.71
C CYS A 85 6.40 -12.44 -12.91
N GLN A 86 6.59 -13.13 -14.04
CA GLN A 86 7.87 -13.77 -14.35
C GLN A 86 8.94 -12.74 -14.67
N GLU A 87 8.63 -11.75 -15.50
CA GLU A 87 9.57 -10.67 -15.82
C GLU A 87 9.99 -9.89 -14.57
N PHE A 88 9.03 -9.54 -13.70
CA PHE A 88 9.32 -8.88 -12.41
C PHE A 88 10.25 -9.72 -11.53
N ARG A 89 10.06 -11.04 -11.51
CA ARG A 89 10.91 -11.96 -10.78
C ARG A 89 12.34 -11.95 -11.32
N GLU A 90 12.50 -12.08 -12.64
CA GLU A 90 13.81 -12.06 -13.32
C GLU A 90 14.54 -10.73 -13.06
N LEU A 91 13.83 -9.61 -13.06
CA LEU A 91 14.37 -8.29 -12.73
C LEU A 91 14.88 -8.19 -11.29
N CYS A 92 14.25 -8.89 -10.34
CA CYS A 92 14.66 -8.90 -8.94
C CYS A 92 15.77 -9.92 -8.62
N GLU A 93 15.95 -10.95 -9.45
CA GLU A 93 16.94 -12.02 -9.30
C GLU A 93 18.35 -11.66 -9.82
N ASP A 94 18.64 -10.38 -10.13
CA ASP A 94 19.95 -9.92 -10.63
C ASP A 94 21.14 -10.49 -9.84
N GLU A 95 22.07 -11.16 -10.55
CA GLU A 95 23.19 -11.89 -9.92
C GLU A 95 24.22 -10.98 -9.24
N VAL A 96 24.25 -9.68 -9.56
CA VAL A 96 25.18 -8.71 -8.99
C VAL A 96 24.59 -8.06 -7.74
N MET A 97 23.30 -7.71 -7.78
CA MET A 97 22.62 -7.07 -6.66
C MET A 97 21.14 -7.45 -6.62
N PRO A 98 20.77 -8.56 -5.94
CA PRO A 98 19.38 -8.98 -5.85
C PRO A 98 18.56 -7.94 -5.07
N VAL A 99 17.39 -7.61 -5.60
CA VAL A 99 16.48 -6.62 -5.00
C VAL A 99 15.32 -7.36 -4.33
N PRO A 100 14.98 -7.07 -3.06
CA PRO A 100 13.81 -7.66 -2.42
C PRO A 100 12.52 -7.36 -3.20
N MET A 101 11.73 -8.40 -3.46
CA MET A 101 10.43 -8.27 -4.11
C MET A 101 9.39 -7.77 -3.10
N HIS A 102 8.95 -6.53 -3.21
CA HIS A 102 7.92 -5.97 -2.34
C HIS A 102 6.53 -6.01 -2.96
N ILE A 103 5.47 -6.17 -2.14
CA ILE A 103 4.10 -6.29 -2.67
C ILE A 103 3.65 -5.03 -3.41
N ARG A 104 4.02 -3.84 -2.91
CA ARG A 104 3.73 -2.56 -3.58
C ARG A 104 4.47 -2.43 -4.91
N ALA A 105 5.73 -2.86 -4.96
CA ALA A 105 6.50 -2.83 -6.19
C ALA A 105 5.86 -3.71 -7.27
N LEU A 106 5.36 -4.91 -6.90
CA LEU A 106 4.64 -5.76 -7.84
C LEU A 106 3.31 -5.14 -8.31
N VAL A 107 2.52 -4.52 -7.42
CA VAL A 107 1.29 -3.80 -7.83
C VAL A 107 1.60 -2.71 -8.86
N CYS A 108 2.60 -1.86 -8.59
CA CYS A 108 3.00 -0.80 -9.50
C CYS A 108 3.56 -1.36 -10.82
N TYR A 109 4.37 -2.42 -10.75
CA TYR A 109 4.93 -3.07 -11.94
C TYR A 109 3.84 -3.67 -12.81
N LEU A 110 2.85 -4.37 -12.24
CA LEU A 110 1.71 -4.90 -12.99
C LEU A 110 0.91 -3.77 -13.65
N GLN A 111 0.69 -2.66 -12.95
CA GLN A 111 0.01 -1.49 -13.53
C GLN A 111 0.81 -0.91 -14.71
N PHE A 112 2.13 -0.72 -14.54
CA PHE A 112 3.02 -0.26 -15.59
C PHE A 112 3.02 -1.23 -16.78
N TYR A 113 3.18 -2.52 -16.54
CA TYR A 113 3.24 -3.55 -17.58
C TYR A 113 1.98 -3.59 -18.44
N LEU A 114 0.80 -3.46 -17.81
CA LEU A 114 -0.48 -3.50 -18.50
C LEU A 114 -0.77 -2.21 -19.29
N THR A 115 -0.26 -1.07 -18.84
CA THR A 115 -0.71 0.25 -19.34
C THR A 115 0.37 1.10 -19.99
N GLY A 116 1.65 0.77 -19.78
CA GLY A 116 2.82 1.58 -20.17
C GLY A 116 2.98 2.87 -19.36
N CYS A 117 2.07 3.17 -18.43
CA CYS A 117 2.01 4.41 -17.67
C CYS A 117 2.67 4.17 -16.28
N ASP A 118 3.73 4.90 -15.91
CA ASP A 118 4.42 4.72 -14.62
C ASP A 118 3.72 5.48 -13.47
N THR A 119 3.58 4.83 -12.32
CA THR A 119 3.03 5.41 -11.08
C THR A 119 4.09 5.69 -10.02
N LEU A 120 5.31 5.19 -10.22
CA LEU A 120 6.47 5.45 -9.37
C LEU A 120 7.12 6.80 -9.75
N PRO A 121 7.85 7.44 -8.82
CA PRO A 121 8.72 8.53 -9.20
C PRO A 121 9.81 7.94 -10.11
N ARG A 122 9.97 8.50 -11.32
CA ARG A 122 11.10 8.15 -12.19
C ARG A 122 12.38 8.30 -11.37
N ILE A 123 13.15 7.21 -11.20
CA ILE A 123 14.53 7.34 -10.71
C ILE A 123 15.25 8.20 -11.77
N PRO A 124 15.80 9.38 -11.43
CA PRO A 124 16.56 10.14 -12.40
C PRO A 124 17.73 9.28 -12.84
N SER A 125 17.77 8.94 -14.13
CA SER A 125 18.91 8.26 -14.77
C SER A 125 20.18 9.13 -14.83
N HIS A 126 20.22 10.23 -14.08
CA HIS A 126 21.36 11.12 -13.91
C HIS A 126 21.63 11.39 -12.42
N LEU A 127 22.08 10.37 -11.70
CA LEU A 127 23.05 10.62 -10.63
C LEU A 127 24.39 10.90 -11.31
N SER A 128 24.56 12.13 -11.76
CA SER A 128 25.87 12.67 -12.12
C SER A 128 26.72 12.66 -10.86
N LEU A 129 27.58 11.66 -10.72
CA LEU A 129 28.69 11.69 -9.77
C LEU A 129 29.46 13.01 -9.95
N PRO A 130 29.95 13.67 -8.88
CA PRO A 130 30.66 14.93 -9.00
C PRO A 130 31.91 14.76 -9.88
N GLY A 131 31.80 15.21 -11.13
CA GLY A 131 32.88 15.20 -12.11
C GLY A 131 33.90 16.28 -11.77
N ASN A 132 35.14 15.86 -11.58
CA ASN A 132 36.30 16.73 -11.47
C ASN A 132 36.38 17.63 -12.72
N GLN A 133 36.31 18.95 -12.52
CA GLN A 133 36.43 19.93 -13.60
C GLN A 133 37.86 19.88 -14.12
N ASN A 134 38.06 19.32 -15.32
CA ASN A 134 39.07 19.70 -16.32
C ASN A 134 39.11 18.65 -17.44
N SER A 135 38.28 18.83 -18.47
CA SER A 135 38.70 18.56 -19.85
C SER A 135 37.61 18.99 -20.82
N THR A 136 37.96 19.94 -21.66
CA THR A 136 37.26 20.33 -22.87
C THR A 136 37.25 19.14 -23.82
N PHE A 137 36.12 18.46 -24.00
CA PHE A 137 35.97 17.47 -25.06
C PHE A 137 34.56 17.57 -25.66
N THR A 138 34.52 17.92 -26.94
CA THR A 138 33.35 17.87 -27.82
C THR A 138 32.74 16.46 -27.82
N PRO A 139 31.40 16.32 -27.91
CA PRO A 139 30.76 15.01 -27.83
C PRO A 139 31.14 14.17 -29.07
N PRO A 140 31.70 12.97 -28.89
CA PRO A 140 31.86 12.06 -30.02
C PRO A 140 30.49 11.47 -30.36
N SER A 141 30.02 11.82 -31.54
CA SER A 141 29.13 10.98 -32.33
C SER A 141 29.63 9.54 -32.33
N THR A 142 28.72 8.58 -32.10
CA THR A 142 28.91 7.14 -32.35
C THR A 142 30.09 6.48 -31.62
N SER A 143 29.79 5.84 -30.49
CA SER A 143 30.71 4.89 -29.86
C SER A 143 30.62 3.50 -30.54
N PRO A 144 31.73 2.75 -30.57
CA PRO A 144 32.00 1.76 -31.61
C PRO A 144 31.40 0.38 -31.32
N SER A 145 30.94 -0.23 -32.40
CA SER A 145 30.62 -1.65 -32.53
C SER A 145 31.75 -2.53 -31.99
N ARG A 146 31.46 -3.30 -30.92
CA ARG A 146 32.28 -4.46 -30.53
C ARG A 146 32.05 -5.57 -31.54
N ILE A 147 33.04 -5.80 -32.41
CA ILE A 147 33.15 -7.01 -33.22
C ILE A 147 33.53 -8.15 -32.27
N GLY A 148 32.51 -8.85 -31.77
CA GLY A 148 32.66 -10.21 -31.25
C GLY A 148 32.36 -11.19 -32.39
N ARG A 149 33.36 -11.95 -32.81
CA ARG A 149 33.15 -13.15 -33.64
C ARG A 149 32.39 -14.16 -32.80
N ASP A 150 31.08 -14.22 -33.03
CA ASP A 150 30.31 -15.44 -33.27
C ASP A 150 28.82 -15.05 -33.25
N GLY A 151 28.16 -15.35 -34.38
CA GLY A 151 26.85 -14.82 -34.72
C GLY A 151 25.74 -15.33 -33.82
N LYS A 152 25.28 -14.47 -32.90
CA LYS A 152 23.89 -14.38 -32.44
C LYS A 152 23.66 -12.99 -31.84
N THR A 153 23.19 -12.07 -32.67
CA THR A 153 22.77 -10.72 -32.29
C THR A 153 21.66 -10.83 -31.23
N LYS A 154 21.94 -10.42 -29.98
CA LYS A 154 20.88 -10.18 -28.99
C LYS A 154 20.00 -9.04 -29.50
N GLU A 155 18.75 -9.36 -29.78
CA GLU A 155 17.73 -8.43 -30.24
C GLU A 155 17.52 -7.28 -29.24
N ARG A 156 17.56 -6.06 -29.78
CA ARG A 156 16.76 -4.86 -29.48
C ARG A 156 15.95 -4.87 -28.18
N GLU A 157 16.17 -3.85 -27.35
CA GLU A 157 15.14 -3.27 -26.47
C GLU A 157 13.89 -3.01 -27.31
N ARG A 158 12.91 -3.91 -27.24
CA ARG A 158 11.58 -3.67 -27.80
C ARG A 158 10.84 -2.82 -26.78
N GLU A 159 10.59 -1.55 -27.09
CA GLU A 159 9.53 -0.80 -26.41
C GLU A 159 8.23 -1.60 -26.62
N ARG A 160 7.81 -2.34 -25.59
CA ARG A 160 6.60 -3.16 -25.64
C ARG A 160 5.40 -2.23 -25.67
N GLU A 161 4.57 -2.35 -26.70
CA GLU A 161 3.30 -1.60 -26.73
C GLU A 161 2.43 -2.00 -25.53
N PRO A 162 1.76 -1.03 -24.87
CA PRO A 162 0.93 -1.32 -23.72
C PRO A 162 -0.23 -2.22 -24.13
N LEU A 163 -0.50 -3.25 -23.33
CA LEU A 163 -1.64 -4.15 -23.59
C LEU A 163 -2.97 -3.39 -23.57
N ILE A 164 -3.08 -2.40 -22.67
CA ILE A 164 -4.29 -1.63 -22.43
C ILE A 164 -3.95 -0.14 -22.54
N PRO A 165 -4.41 0.56 -23.59
CA PRO A 165 -4.25 2.00 -23.69
C PRO A 165 -4.90 2.73 -22.52
N CYS A 166 -4.18 3.66 -21.88
CA CYS A 166 -4.70 4.49 -20.78
C CYS A 166 -5.99 5.27 -21.19
N SER A 167 -6.18 5.56 -22.48
CA SER A 167 -7.41 6.19 -23.03
C SER A 167 -8.67 5.31 -22.93
N MET A 168 -8.51 3.97 -22.94
CA MET A 168 -9.61 3.02 -22.85
C MET A 168 -10.16 2.89 -21.43
N LEU A 169 -9.38 3.26 -20.42
CA LEU A 169 -9.68 3.05 -19.02
C LEU A 169 -10.34 4.28 -18.38
N ASN A 170 -11.30 4.03 -17.50
CA ASN A 170 -11.73 4.94 -16.44
C ASN A 170 -10.99 4.61 -15.13
N ALA A 171 -10.83 3.31 -14.84
CA ALA A 171 -10.09 2.84 -13.67
C ALA A 171 -9.47 1.45 -13.91
N LEU A 172 -8.38 1.17 -13.20
CA LEU A 172 -7.75 -0.14 -13.06
C LEU A 172 -7.65 -0.46 -11.57
N SER A 173 -8.10 -1.65 -11.19
CA SER A 173 -7.96 -2.18 -9.83
C SER A 173 -7.09 -3.42 -9.86
N LEU A 174 -6.06 -3.48 -9.01
CA LEU A 174 -5.17 -4.63 -8.83
C LEU A 174 -5.13 -4.98 -7.35
N GLU A 175 -5.45 -6.22 -7.00
CA GLU A 175 -5.29 -6.75 -5.65
C GLU A 175 -4.36 -7.95 -5.68
N ILE A 176 -3.32 -7.91 -4.84
CA ILE A 176 -2.43 -9.04 -4.59
C ILE A 176 -2.74 -9.54 -3.19
N LEU A 177 -3.12 -10.81 -3.08
CA LEU A 177 -3.36 -11.51 -1.83
C LEU A 177 -2.27 -12.57 -1.62
N LEU A 178 -1.67 -12.58 -0.43
CA LEU A 178 -0.71 -13.56 0.06
C LEU A 178 -1.37 -14.41 1.16
N PRO A 179 -1.99 -15.57 0.83
CA PRO A 179 -2.71 -16.40 1.81
C PRO A 179 -1.81 -17.01 2.88
N LYS A 180 -0.50 -17.07 2.63
CA LYS A 180 0.51 -17.67 3.53
C LYS A 180 1.41 -16.63 4.21
N ALA A 181 1.06 -15.34 4.11
CA ALA A 181 1.81 -14.25 4.74
C ALA A 181 1.31 -13.90 6.15
N SER A 182 0.20 -14.49 6.61
CA SER A 182 -0.35 -14.33 7.97
C SER A 182 -0.30 -15.66 8.72
N LEU A 183 0.00 -15.64 10.03
CA LEU A 183 -0.02 -16.85 10.86
C LEU A 183 -1.41 -17.16 11.39
N LEU A 184 -2.19 -16.13 11.71
CA LEU A 184 -3.47 -16.26 12.42
C LEU A 184 -4.68 -15.80 11.60
N GLY A 185 -4.46 -15.22 10.42
CA GLY A 185 -5.53 -14.76 9.51
C GLY A 185 -5.58 -15.52 8.20
N GLU A 186 -6.47 -15.05 7.32
CA GLU A 186 -6.68 -15.60 5.97
C GLU A 186 -5.65 -15.06 4.94
N GLY A 187 -4.69 -14.25 5.41
CA GLY A 187 -3.60 -13.70 4.61
C GLY A 187 -3.56 -12.18 4.60
N ILE A 188 -2.63 -11.64 3.82
CA ILE A 188 -2.39 -10.21 3.66
C ILE A 188 -2.72 -9.81 2.23
N SER A 189 -3.45 -8.71 2.01
CA SER A 189 -3.58 -8.16 0.67
C SER A 189 -3.12 -6.71 0.56
N LEU A 190 -2.58 -6.35 -0.61
CA LEU A 190 -2.40 -4.97 -1.02
C LEU A 190 -3.23 -4.74 -2.28
N LYS A 191 -4.11 -3.74 -2.21
CA LYS A 191 -4.94 -3.32 -3.33
C LYS A 191 -4.52 -1.93 -3.82
N GLY A 192 -4.24 -1.81 -5.11
CA GLY A 192 -4.02 -0.55 -5.81
C GLY A 192 -5.20 -0.25 -6.73
N ASP A 193 -5.86 0.89 -6.52
CA ASP A 193 -6.90 1.41 -7.41
C ASP A 193 -6.35 2.65 -8.13
N PHE A 194 -6.42 2.68 -9.45
CA PHE A 194 -5.85 3.72 -10.32
C PHE A 194 -6.95 4.31 -11.19
N VAL A 195 -7.05 5.63 -11.26
CA VAL A 195 -8.08 6.35 -12.04
C VAL A 195 -7.44 7.04 -13.23
N TYR A 196 -8.11 7.00 -14.38
CA TYR A 196 -7.65 7.57 -15.64
C TYR A 196 -8.65 8.60 -16.15
N GLU A 197 -8.30 9.87 -16.02
CA GLU A 197 -9.09 10.98 -16.58
C GLU A 197 -8.81 11.15 -18.08
N GLU A 198 -9.81 11.66 -18.82
CA GLU A 198 -9.66 11.88 -20.26
C GLU A 198 -8.58 12.91 -20.56
N GLY A 199 -7.73 12.64 -21.55
CA GLY A 199 -6.62 13.52 -21.92
C GLY A 199 -5.41 13.48 -20.97
N HIS A 200 -5.46 12.71 -19.89
CA HIS A 200 -4.32 12.52 -19.00
C HIS A 200 -3.43 11.36 -19.52
N PRO A 201 -2.09 11.50 -19.58
CA PRO A 201 -1.19 10.50 -20.19
C PRO A 201 -1.00 9.23 -19.35
N GLY A 202 -1.66 9.14 -18.19
CA GLY A 202 -1.53 8.07 -17.21
C GLY A 202 -2.51 8.30 -16.07
N PRO A 203 -2.38 7.58 -14.95
CA PRO A 203 -3.32 7.71 -13.85
C PRO A 203 -3.33 9.15 -13.31
N SER A 204 -4.53 9.70 -13.11
CA SER A 204 -4.75 11.05 -12.57
C SER A 204 -4.78 11.07 -11.04
N ALA A 205 -5.08 9.93 -10.42
CA ALA A 205 -5.05 9.69 -8.98
C ALA A 205 -5.00 8.17 -8.72
N TYR A 206 -4.59 7.79 -7.51
CA TYR A 206 -4.61 6.38 -7.11
C TYR A 206 -4.83 6.22 -5.60
N SER A 207 -5.19 5.01 -5.17
CA SER A 207 -5.22 4.62 -3.77
C SER A 207 -4.45 3.32 -3.56
N MET A 208 -3.90 3.14 -2.36
CA MET A 208 -3.20 1.93 -1.94
C MET A 208 -3.70 1.52 -0.56
N LEU A 209 -4.22 0.30 -0.47
CA LEU A 209 -4.89 -0.24 0.71
C LEU A 209 -4.22 -1.56 1.10
N LEU A 210 -3.47 -1.55 2.20
CA LEU A 210 -2.96 -2.78 2.82
C LEU A 210 -4.02 -3.32 3.77
N LYS A 211 -4.24 -4.65 3.76
CA LYS A 211 -5.22 -5.32 4.62
C LYS A 211 -4.64 -6.58 5.26
N LEU A 212 -4.69 -6.64 6.59
CA LEU A 212 -4.62 -7.89 7.35
C LEU A 212 -6.02 -8.50 7.41
N ARG A 213 -6.20 -9.73 6.93
CA ARG A 213 -7.53 -10.33 6.75
C ARG A 213 -7.84 -11.33 7.86
N ASP A 214 -8.89 -11.02 8.61
CA ASP A 214 -9.59 -11.94 9.51
C ASP A 214 -8.66 -12.72 10.46
N LEU A 215 -7.76 -12.00 11.14
CA LEU A 215 -6.93 -12.55 12.22
C LEU A 215 -7.84 -13.13 13.31
N ARG A 216 -7.67 -14.41 13.61
CA ARG A 216 -8.44 -15.13 14.64
C ARG A 216 -7.65 -15.15 15.94
N VAL A 217 -7.96 -14.24 16.85
CA VAL A 217 -7.16 -14.02 18.05
C VAL A 217 -7.95 -14.36 19.32
N PRO A 218 -7.46 -15.27 20.18
CA PRO A 218 -8.10 -15.58 21.46
C PRO A 218 -7.93 -14.45 22.50
N ALA A 219 -9.03 -13.87 22.96
CA ALA A 219 -9.05 -12.80 23.97
C ALA A 219 -10.14 -12.99 25.02
N VAL A 220 -9.98 -12.36 26.19
CA VAL A 220 -11.05 -12.28 27.21
C VAL A 220 -11.94 -11.09 26.86
N ILE A 221 -13.13 -11.35 26.33
CA ILE A 221 -14.03 -10.32 25.79
C ILE A 221 -15.49 -10.57 26.15
N GLY A 222 -16.15 -9.60 26.77
CA GLY A 222 -17.56 -9.70 27.12
C GLY A 222 -17.89 -9.11 28.48
N VAL A 223 -19.17 -8.84 28.69
CA VAL A 223 -19.72 -8.17 29.88
C VAL A 223 -20.02 -9.20 30.98
N ASN A 224 -20.51 -10.39 30.60
CA ASN A 224 -20.99 -11.37 31.55
C ASN A 224 -19.84 -12.08 32.28
N GLY A 225 -20.01 -12.37 33.57
CA GLY A 225 -18.95 -12.97 34.40
C GLY A 225 -18.42 -14.31 33.88
N ASN A 226 -19.21 -15.09 33.14
CA ASN A 226 -18.73 -16.29 32.46
C ASN A 226 -17.78 -15.99 31.29
N GLU A 227 -18.06 -14.94 30.50
CA GLU A 227 -17.20 -14.47 29.40
C GLU A 227 -15.85 -13.95 29.90
N ARG A 228 -15.78 -13.55 31.17
CA ARG A 228 -14.55 -13.08 31.83
C ARG A 228 -13.60 -14.20 32.27
N ARG A 229 -14.05 -15.46 32.24
CA ARG A 229 -13.28 -16.61 32.77
C ARG A 229 -12.58 -17.44 31.69
N ALA A 230 -12.90 -17.22 30.42
CA ALA A 230 -12.35 -18.00 29.32
C ALA A 230 -12.08 -17.10 28.11
N LYS A 231 -11.04 -17.45 27.35
CA LYS A 231 -10.76 -16.79 26.06
C LYS A 231 -11.79 -17.22 25.02
N GLN A 232 -12.20 -16.27 24.20
CA GLN A 232 -13.07 -16.45 23.05
C GLN A 232 -12.35 -15.93 21.81
N ILE A 233 -12.71 -16.44 20.64
CA ILE A 233 -12.14 -15.95 19.38
C ILE A 233 -12.74 -14.60 19.02
N VAL A 234 -11.87 -13.62 18.80
CA VAL A 234 -12.18 -12.36 18.12
C VAL A 234 -11.60 -12.46 16.71
N ILE A 235 -12.39 -12.12 15.70
CA ILE A 235 -11.90 -11.99 14.32
C ILE A 235 -11.60 -10.52 14.07
N CYS A 236 -10.35 -10.20 13.71
CA CYS A 236 -9.88 -8.84 13.48
C CYS A 236 -9.38 -8.66 12.05
N SER A 237 -9.96 -7.70 11.34
CA SER A 237 -9.44 -7.20 10.07
C SER A 237 -8.90 -5.77 10.27
N VAL A 238 -7.69 -5.51 9.76
CA VAL A 238 -7.05 -4.18 9.83
C VAL A 238 -6.73 -3.71 8.42
N GLU A 239 -7.17 -2.51 8.10
CA GLU A 239 -7.00 -1.86 6.80
C GLU A 239 -6.22 -0.55 6.98
N MET A 240 -5.20 -0.36 6.17
CA MET A 240 -4.33 0.83 6.17
C MET A 240 -4.51 1.55 4.84
N GLU A 241 -5.28 2.64 4.86
CA GLU A 241 -5.50 3.49 3.69
C GLU A 241 -4.30 4.43 3.46
N ARG A 242 -4.04 4.78 2.20
CA ARG A 242 -2.86 5.55 1.77
C ARG A 242 -1.54 4.87 2.14
N TRP A 243 -1.50 3.55 1.96
CA TRP A 243 -0.29 2.77 2.19
C TRP A 243 0.81 3.14 1.19
N ASP A 244 1.78 3.94 1.62
CA ASP A 244 2.86 4.48 0.76
C ASP A 244 4.23 3.81 0.96
N ARG A 245 4.34 2.87 1.91
CA ARG A 245 5.62 2.21 2.21
C ARG A 245 5.96 1.19 1.14
N MET A 246 7.17 1.29 0.58
CA MET A 246 7.72 0.27 -0.33
C MET A 246 8.10 -1.00 0.41
N VAL A 247 8.73 -0.87 1.58
CA VAL A 247 9.14 -2.03 2.37
C VAL A 247 7.92 -2.63 3.07
N ASP A 248 7.79 -3.95 2.93
CA ASP A 248 6.74 -4.71 3.60
C ASP A 248 6.94 -4.69 5.13
N ALA A 249 5.90 -4.29 5.85
CA ALA A 249 5.90 -4.17 7.31
C ALA A 249 4.63 -4.79 7.95
N TYR A 250 3.92 -5.64 7.21
CA TYR A 250 2.67 -6.25 7.71
C TYR A 250 2.90 -7.27 8.82
N ASN A 251 4.08 -7.92 8.88
CA ASN A 251 4.38 -8.85 9.98
C ASN A 251 4.51 -8.10 11.33
N GLU A 252 5.16 -6.94 11.30
CA GLU A 252 5.29 -6.03 12.45
C GLU A 252 3.90 -5.53 12.89
N LEU A 253 3.05 -5.15 11.94
CA LEU A 253 1.66 -4.75 12.20
C LEU A 253 0.84 -5.90 12.79
N GLU A 254 0.91 -7.10 12.20
CA GLU A 254 0.20 -8.28 12.68
C GLU A 254 0.61 -8.64 14.12
N GLU A 255 1.90 -8.62 14.43
CA GLU A 255 2.38 -8.92 15.79
C GLU A 255 1.85 -7.91 16.82
N ILE A 256 1.90 -6.61 16.51
CA ILE A 256 1.33 -5.57 17.39
C ILE A 256 -0.17 -5.78 17.58
N VAL A 257 -0.91 -6.12 16.51
CA VAL A 257 -2.35 -6.35 16.57
C VAL A 257 -2.70 -7.56 17.42
N VAL A 258 -2.06 -8.70 17.12
CA VAL A 258 -2.29 -9.97 17.81
C VAL A 258 -1.99 -9.82 19.29
N LYS A 259 -0.80 -9.34 19.65
CA LYS A 259 -0.41 -9.19 21.06
C LYS A 259 -1.35 -8.24 21.79
N SER A 260 -1.74 -7.14 21.17
CA SER A 260 -2.68 -6.19 21.76
C SER A 260 -4.04 -6.79 22.06
N ILE A 261 -4.54 -7.68 21.20
CA ILE A 261 -5.81 -8.37 21.43
C ILE A 261 -5.64 -9.46 22.50
N GLU A 262 -4.62 -10.32 22.37
CA GLU A 262 -4.39 -11.48 23.25
C GLU A 262 -4.18 -11.13 24.72
N GLU A 263 -3.54 -9.99 24.97
CA GLU A 263 -3.14 -9.53 26.29
C GLU A 263 -4.21 -8.66 26.97
N SER A 264 -5.21 -8.23 26.20
CA SER A 264 -6.32 -7.39 26.67
C SER A 264 -7.45 -8.18 27.36
N SER A 265 -8.30 -7.46 28.09
CA SER A 265 -9.50 -8.04 28.70
C SER A 265 -10.69 -7.07 28.69
N PHE A 266 -11.09 -6.54 27.52
CA PHE A 266 -12.19 -5.57 27.46
C PHE A 266 -13.57 -6.20 27.64
N GLN A 267 -14.56 -5.41 28.07
CA GLN A 267 -15.94 -5.87 28.11
C GLN A 267 -16.64 -5.77 26.75
N THR A 268 -16.28 -4.77 25.94
CA THR A 268 -16.94 -4.44 24.70
C THR A 268 -15.97 -4.45 23.52
N LEU A 269 -16.48 -4.70 22.31
CA LEU A 269 -15.67 -4.68 21.09
C LEU A 269 -15.23 -3.26 20.75
N GLU A 270 -16.04 -2.26 21.08
CA GLU A 270 -15.77 -0.84 20.90
C GLU A 270 -14.50 -0.43 21.66
N ALA A 271 -14.39 -0.79 22.94
CA ALA A 271 -13.21 -0.47 23.75
C ALA A 271 -11.95 -1.15 23.21
N LEU A 272 -12.05 -2.44 22.82
CA LEU A 272 -10.95 -3.15 22.19
C LEU A 272 -10.55 -2.52 20.85
N CYS A 273 -11.52 -2.09 20.04
CA CYS A 273 -11.28 -1.47 18.74
C CYS A 273 -10.53 -0.13 18.87
N THR A 274 -10.98 0.72 19.80
CA THR A 274 -10.34 2.00 20.11
C THR A 274 -8.93 1.79 20.65
N HIS A 275 -8.75 0.86 21.60
CA HIS A 275 -7.43 0.50 22.14
C HIS A 275 -6.47 0.06 21.02
N LEU A 276 -6.94 -0.82 20.13
CA LEU A 276 -6.15 -1.34 19.03
C LEU A 276 -5.75 -0.23 18.04
N ALA A 277 -6.66 0.69 17.71
CA ALA A 277 -6.36 1.81 16.81
C ALA A 277 -5.23 2.69 17.36
N HIS A 278 -5.26 3.00 18.66
CA HIS A 278 -4.24 3.81 19.29
C HIS A 278 -2.91 3.10 19.40
N ARG A 279 -2.89 1.80 19.70
CA ARG A 279 -1.65 1.02 19.68
C ARG A 279 -1.02 0.94 18.31
N ILE A 280 -1.81 0.72 17.25
CA ILE A 280 -1.30 0.75 15.88
C ILE A 280 -0.75 2.15 15.54
N LEU A 281 -1.47 3.21 15.90
CA LEU A 281 -1.00 4.57 15.65
C LEU A 281 0.35 4.82 16.36
N VAL A 282 0.42 4.58 17.67
CA VAL A 282 1.57 4.92 18.51
C VAL A 282 2.79 4.03 18.23
N TYR A 283 2.59 2.73 18.09
CA TYR A 283 3.71 1.77 18.04
C TYR A 283 4.10 1.35 16.62
N PHE A 284 3.24 1.60 15.61
CA PHE A 284 3.50 1.18 14.23
C PHE A 284 3.54 2.34 13.22
N LEU A 285 2.64 3.32 13.32
CA LEU A 285 2.62 4.44 12.37
C LEU A 285 3.56 5.56 12.78
N LEU A 286 3.31 6.14 13.96
CA LEU A 286 4.03 7.29 14.47
C LEU A 286 5.54 7.11 14.36
N PRO A 287 6.17 6.00 14.77
CA PRO A 287 7.63 5.88 14.74
C PRO A 287 8.22 6.10 13.33
N HIS A 288 7.47 5.85 12.26
CA HIS A 288 7.95 5.99 10.88
C HIS A 288 7.59 7.32 10.22
N TYR A 289 6.72 8.14 10.82
CA TYR A 289 6.50 9.49 10.33
C TYR A 289 7.71 10.38 10.64
N PRO A 290 8.14 11.27 9.75
CA PRO A 290 9.09 12.30 10.12
C PRO A 290 8.46 13.16 11.21
N LEU A 291 9.29 13.65 12.14
CA LEU A 291 8.81 14.65 13.08
C LEU A 291 8.40 15.90 12.27
N PRO A 292 7.23 16.50 12.52
CA PRO A 292 6.85 17.73 11.86
C PRO A 292 7.95 18.76 12.16
N SER A 293 8.64 19.24 11.13
CA SER A 293 9.51 20.42 11.27
C SER A 293 8.67 21.55 11.86
N SER A 294 9.25 22.31 12.79
CA SER A 294 8.63 23.42 13.52
C SER A 294 7.71 24.28 12.64
N PRO A 295 6.63 24.89 13.20
CA PRO A 295 5.75 25.74 12.43
C PRO A 295 6.56 26.85 11.73
N PRO A 296 6.17 27.25 10.50
CA PRO A 296 6.88 28.30 9.78
C PRO A 296 6.93 29.56 10.64
N LEU A 297 8.15 30.09 10.84
CA LEU A 297 8.38 31.33 11.56
C LEU A 297 7.46 32.44 10.98
N PRO A 298 6.84 33.27 11.84
CA PRO A 298 6.02 34.38 11.36
C PRO A 298 6.89 35.32 10.51
N HIS A 299 6.36 35.65 9.35
CA HIS A 299 6.98 36.48 8.32
C HIS A 299 7.70 37.69 8.92
N SER A 300 9.01 37.76 8.70
CA SER A 300 9.75 39.01 8.85
C SER A 300 9.22 40.00 7.81
N THR A 301 8.62 41.08 8.30
CA THR A 301 8.19 42.24 7.55
C THR A 301 9.40 42.96 6.97
N LEU A 302 9.58 42.87 5.65
CA LEU A 302 10.32 43.86 4.87
C LEU A 302 9.43 44.33 3.70
N PRO A 303 9.36 45.65 3.43
CA PRO A 303 8.43 46.21 2.45
C PRO A 303 9.03 46.35 1.05
N HIS A 304 8.13 46.43 0.06
CA HIS A 304 8.31 46.82 -1.35
C HIS A 304 8.77 45.68 -2.30
N SER A 305 8.26 45.48 -3.51
CA SER A 305 7.42 46.28 -4.40
C SER A 305 6.88 45.42 -5.56
N HIS A 306 5.62 45.65 -5.93
CA HIS A 306 4.99 45.59 -7.27
C HIS A 306 5.19 44.38 -8.22
N LEU A 307 4.02 43.86 -8.62
CA LEU A 307 3.67 43.15 -9.86
C LEU A 307 4.21 41.71 -10.03
N ASP A 308 3.39 40.74 -9.64
CA ASP A 308 2.92 39.75 -10.62
C ASP A 308 1.71 38.95 -10.10
N THR A 309 0.60 39.07 -10.82
CA THR A 309 -0.65 38.37 -10.59
C THR A 309 -0.60 37.06 -11.36
N SER A 310 -0.11 35.99 -10.72
CA SER A 310 -0.39 34.63 -11.16
C SER A 310 -0.58 33.74 -9.94
N HIS A 311 -1.73 33.08 -9.90
CA HIS A 311 -2.13 32.13 -8.87
C HIS A 311 -1.24 30.88 -8.91
N HIS A 312 0.00 31.00 -8.43
CA HIS A 312 0.75 29.85 -7.96
C HIS A 312 0.23 29.49 -6.57
N GLN A 313 -0.78 28.61 -6.56
CA GLN A 313 -1.19 27.86 -5.39
C GLN A 313 0.06 27.14 -4.87
N ARG A 314 0.68 27.72 -3.84
CA ARG A 314 1.83 27.14 -3.14
C ARG A 314 1.42 25.73 -2.74
N SER A 315 2.03 24.73 -3.36
CA SER A 315 1.95 23.33 -2.99
C SER A 315 2.43 23.19 -1.55
N SER A 316 1.52 23.35 -0.60
CA SER A 316 1.67 22.86 0.76
C SER A 316 1.96 21.37 0.62
N THR A 317 3.18 20.96 0.94
CA THR A 317 3.58 19.55 1.04
C THR A 317 2.80 18.94 2.20
N THR A 318 1.55 18.59 1.93
CA THR A 318 0.65 17.92 2.87
C THR A 318 1.15 16.48 2.98
N TRP A 319 1.53 16.11 4.20
CA TRP A 319 1.92 14.74 4.50
C TRP A 319 0.75 13.79 4.22
N ASN A 320 1.02 12.63 3.63
CA ASN A 320 0.01 11.59 3.45
C ASN A 320 -0.23 10.86 4.78
N TYR A 321 -1.07 11.45 5.63
CA TYR A 321 -1.53 10.77 6.84
C TYR A 321 -2.36 9.54 6.45
N GLN A 322 -1.92 8.36 6.88
CA GLN A 322 -2.64 7.10 6.74
C GLN A 322 -3.89 7.10 7.62
N ARG A 323 -4.91 6.35 7.19
CA ARG A 323 -6.07 6.04 8.02
C ARG A 323 -6.09 4.56 8.36
N ILE A 324 -6.44 4.25 9.60
CA ILE A 324 -6.52 2.89 10.13
C ILE A 324 -8.01 2.55 10.26
N ARG A 325 -8.47 1.55 9.51
CA ARG A 325 -9.79 0.96 9.71
C ARG A 325 -9.65 -0.39 10.36
N ILE A 326 -10.36 -0.58 11.47
CA ILE A 326 -10.38 -1.83 12.21
C ILE A 326 -11.81 -2.36 12.16
N THR A 327 -11.94 -3.66 11.93
CA THR A 327 -13.21 -4.36 12.09
C THR A 327 -12.98 -5.55 13.02
N LEU A 328 -13.76 -5.60 14.10
CA LEU A 328 -13.76 -6.69 15.06
C LEU A 328 -15.08 -7.43 14.99
N GLN A 329 -15.02 -8.76 15.00
CA GLN A 329 -16.20 -9.61 15.06
C GLN A 329 -16.09 -10.60 16.20
N LYS A 330 -17.22 -10.93 16.82
CA LYS A 330 -17.31 -11.95 17.87
C LYS A 330 -18.30 -13.03 17.49
N PRO A 331 -17.86 -14.11 16.80
CA PRO A 331 -18.76 -15.14 16.26
C PRO A 331 -19.67 -15.79 17.29
N THR A 332 -19.20 -15.96 18.52
CA THR A 332 -19.93 -16.68 19.59
C THR A 332 -20.93 -15.82 20.35
N ALA A 333 -21.04 -14.52 20.05
CA ALA A 333 -21.84 -13.60 20.88
C ALA A 333 -23.36 -13.72 20.69
N VAL A 334 -23.83 -14.12 19.49
CA VAL A 334 -25.26 -14.19 19.17
C VAL A 334 -25.55 -15.52 18.48
N THR A 335 -26.43 -16.34 19.06
CA THR A 335 -26.72 -17.70 18.57
C THR A 335 -27.31 -17.76 17.17
N PHE A 336 -28.01 -16.71 16.75
CA PHE A 336 -28.73 -16.66 15.47
C PHE A 336 -28.04 -15.79 14.41
N ALA A 337 -26.81 -15.33 14.66
CA ALA A 337 -26.04 -14.54 13.72
C ALA A 337 -24.65 -15.17 13.53
N ALA A 338 -24.05 -15.00 12.34
CA ALA A 338 -22.72 -15.53 12.06
C ALA A 338 -21.65 -14.89 12.95
N ALA A 339 -21.65 -13.55 13.05
CA ALA A 339 -20.87 -12.80 14.01
C ALA A 339 -21.36 -11.35 14.09
N PRO A 340 -21.76 -10.80 15.26
CA PRO A 340 -21.84 -9.36 15.44
C PRO A 340 -20.45 -8.72 15.26
N SER A 341 -20.44 -7.51 14.70
CA SER A 341 -19.22 -6.79 14.34
C SER A 341 -19.27 -5.31 14.68
N VAL A 342 -18.12 -4.73 15.00
CA VAL A 342 -17.89 -3.29 15.19
C VAL A 342 -16.77 -2.85 14.26
N SER A 343 -16.91 -1.67 13.64
CA SER A 343 -15.84 -1.04 12.86
C SER A 343 -15.55 0.38 13.33
N LEU A 344 -14.26 0.73 13.37
CA LEU A 344 -13.76 2.06 13.67
C LEU A 344 -12.79 2.51 12.57
N LEU A 345 -12.81 3.80 12.23
CA LEU A 345 -11.88 4.46 11.33
C LEU A 345 -11.17 5.57 12.10
N LEU A 346 -9.85 5.49 12.19
CA LEU A 346 -8.98 6.50 12.82
C LEU A 346 -8.13 7.19 11.75
N ASP A 347 -8.20 8.53 11.68
CA ASP A 347 -7.31 9.33 10.84
C ASP A 347 -6.06 9.73 11.64
N SER A 348 -4.87 9.43 11.13
CA SER A 348 -3.62 9.76 11.84
C SER A 348 -3.20 11.23 11.71
N ASP A 349 -3.97 12.04 10.97
CA ASP A 349 -3.77 13.49 10.89
C ASP A 349 -4.11 14.17 12.23
N PRO A 350 -3.14 14.81 12.91
CA PRO A 350 -3.37 15.47 14.21
C PRO A 350 -4.36 16.63 14.12
N SER A 351 -4.64 17.18 12.94
CA SER A 351 -5.63 18.23 12.76
C SER A 351 -7.09 17.72 12.80
N LYS A 352 -7.30 16.40 12.72
CA LYS A 352 -8.64 15.79 12.62
C LYS A 352 -9.25 15.40 13.96
N SER A 353 -8.43 15.16 14.97
CA SER A 353 -8.88 14.76 16.30
C SER A 353 -7.95 15.27 17.38
N GLN A 354 -8.53 15.78 18.47
CA GLN A 354 -7.77 16.19 19.66
C GLN A 354 -6.99 15.01 20.25
N GLU A 355 -7.59 13.82 20.31
CA GLU A 355 -6.96 12.60 20.83
C GLU A 355 -5.72 12.21 20.01
N VAL A 356 -5.81 12.29 18.69
CA VAL A 356 -4.68 12.03 17.78
C VAL A 356 -3.61 13.09 17.96
N SER A 357 -3.99 14.38 18.08
CA SER A 357 -3.05 15.47 18.34
C SER A 357 -2.24 15.24 19.63
N GLU A 358 -2.90 14.81 20.72
CA GLU A 358 -2.24 14.50 21.99
C GLU A 358 -1.24 13.33 21.86
N LEU A 359 -1.57 12.30 21.07
CA LEU A 359 -0.64 11.21 20.76
C LEU A 359 0.60 11.69 19.98
N TRP A 360 0.43 12.63 19.05
CA TRP A 360 1.55 13.25 18.32
C TRP A 360 2.41 14.13 19.22
N GLU A 361 1.82 14.92 20.11
CA GLU A 361 2.58 15.78 21.04
C GLU A 361 3.44 14.96 22.01
N ARG A 362 2.92 13.85 22.52
CA ARG A 362 3.70 12.93 23.36
C ARG A 362 4.95 12.42 22.65
N ARG A 363 4.80 12.02 21.39
CA ARG A 363 5.95 11.60 20.56
C ARG A 363 6.99 12.72 20.41
N ARG A 364 6.57 13.98 20.24
CA ARG A 364 7.50 15.12 20.13
C ARG A 364 8.24 15.41 21.45
N GLY A 365 7.64 15.09 22.59
CA GLY A 365 8.09 15.44 23.93
C GLY A 365 9.33 14.74 24.48
N GLY A 366 10.00 13.85 23.73
CA GLY A 366 11.32 13.32 24.13
C GLY A 366 11.46 11.81 24.20
N GLU A 367 10.45 11.04 23.82
CA GLU A 367 10.63 9.63 23.53
C GLU A 367 11.20 9.52 22.11
N GLY A 368 12.47 9.09 21.99
CA GLY A 368 13.10 8.85 20.69
C GLY A 368 12.27 7.91 19.80
N LYS A 369 12.73 7.63 18.58
CA LYS A 369 12.05 6.72 17.63
C LYS A 369 11.97 5.29 18.19
N LEU A 370 11.03 5.05 19.10
CA LEU A 370 10.77 3.78 19.77
C LEU A 370 9.98 2.91 18.80
N VAL A 371 10.72 2.09 18.08
CA VAL A 371 10.18 1.09 17.16
C VAL A 371 10.11 -0.22 17.93
N VAL A 372 8.92 -0.83 17.97
CA VAL A 372 8.75 -2.18 18.51
C VAL A 372 9.64 -3.13 17.69
N PRO A 373 10.56 -3.88 18.31
CA PRO A 373 11.39 -4.82 17.57
C PRO A 373 10.50 -5.92 16.97
N PHE A 374 10.89 -6.43 15.81
CA PHE A 374 10.26 -7.59 15.20
C PHE A 374 11.30 -8.67 14.88
N PRO A 375 11.07 -9.93 15.29
CA PRO A 375 9.99 -10.37 16.18
C PRO A 375 10.17 -9.84 17.61
N LEU A 376 9.08 -9.47 18.28
CA LEU A 376 9.10 -9.08 19.68
C LEU A 376 9.10 -10.34 20.57
N GLU A 377 10.08 -10.46 21.45
CA GLU A 377 10.07 -11.51 22.48
C GLU A 377 9.17 -11.11 23.65
N GLY A 378 8.27 -12.01 24.07
CA GLY A 378 7.38 -11.78 25.22
C GLY A 378 6.14 -10.94 24.89
N ARG A 379 5.58 -10.27 25.91
CA ARG A 379 4.33 -9.49 25.80
C ARG A 379 4.59 -8.05 25.36
N LEU A 380 3.60 -7.44 24.71
CA LEU A 380 3.71 -6.07 24.24
C LEU A 380 3.56 -5.08 25.40
N ASP A 381 2.62 -5.31 26.32
CA ASP A 381 2.43 -4.49 27.52
C ASP A 381 3.69 -4.39 28.40
N GLU A 382 4.44 -5.49 28.57
CA GLU A 382 5.70 -5.50 29.29
C GLU A 382 6.76 -4.65 28.59
N TRP A 383 6.86 -4.75 27.26
CA TRP A 383 7.79 -3.94 26.47
C TRP A 383 7.43 -2.45 26.58
N ILE A 384 6.15 -2.11 26.48
CA ILE A 384 5.64 -0.75 26.66
C ILE A 384 6.00 -0.22 28.05
N GLY A 385 5.74 -1.01 29.10
CA GLY A 385 6.02 -0.63 30.48
C GLY A 385 7.51 -0.38 30.75
N ARG A 386 8.41 -1.15 30.13
CA ARG A 386 9.86 -0.97 30.25
C ARG A 386 10.37 0.28 29.53
N ASN A 387 9.69 0.72 28.47
CA ASN A 387 10.14 1.84 27.65
C ASN A 387 9.42 3.17 27.98
N GLY A 388 8.47 3.17 28.92
CA GLY A 388 7.81 4.39 29.40
C GLY A 388 6.72 4.97 28.47
N VAL A 389 6.47 4.32 27.34
CA VAL A 389 5.59 4.81 26.25
C VAL A 389 4.13 4.52 26.56
N LYS A 390 3.57 5.04 27.65
CA LYS A 390 2.13 4.86 27.95
C LYS A 390 1.30 6.03 27.45
N TRP A 391 0.08 5.75 27.02
CA TRP A 391 -0.93 6.77 26.71
C TRP A 391 -2.10 6.69 27.71
N THR A 392 -2.86 7.78 27.82
CA THR A 392 -3.91 7.98 28.86
C THR A 392 -5.09 7.01 28.80
N GLY A 393 -5.20 6.22 27.73
CA GLY A 393 -6.23 5.19 27.55
C GLY A 393 -5.76 3.74 27.76
N GLU A 394 -4.53 3.54 28.27
CA GLU A 394 -3.93 2.22 28.51
C GLU A 394 -4.05 1.69 29.94
#